data_AF-A0AAX3S0Y2-F1
#
_entry.id   AF-A0AAX3S0Y2-F1
#
_cell.length_a   1.000
_cell.length_b   1.000
_cell.length_c   1.000
_cell.angle_alpha   90.00
_cell.angle_beta   90.00
_cell.angle_gamma   90.00
#
_symmetry.space_group_name_H-M   'P 1'
#
loop_
_entity.id
_entity.type
_entity.pdbx_description
1 polymer ?
#
loop_
_entity_poly.entity_id
_entity_poly.type
_entity_poly.pdbx_seq_one_letter_code
_entity_poly.pdbx_strand_id
1 'polypeptide(L)'
;MKAIFPALILSCVFVFSAVALTVEQAKKQGLVGETLSGYLAVVDTNNATADKLVAQINHEREIKYSEIAKKNNLQTRDVGKIAGQKLVERADSGEYVRGINGQWLKKK
;
A
#
# COMPACT_ATOMS: atom_id res chain seq x y z
N MET A 1 46.03 -47.99 13.62
CA MET A 1 45.25 -47.58 12.43
C MET A 1 44.28 -46.49 12.88
N LYS A 2 44.44 -45.25 12.42
CA LYS A 2 43.60 -44.10 12.84
C LYS A 2 42.58 -43.82 11.74
N ALA A 3 41.31 -44.14 11.98
CA ALA A 3 40.23 -43.82 11.06
C ALA A 3 39.81 -42.35 11.28
N ILE A 4 39.92 -41.53 10.24
CA ILE A 4 39.50 -40.13 10.26
C ILE A 4 38.12 -40.10 9.59
N PHE A 5 37.06 -39.87 10.36
CA PHE A 5 35.72 -39.65 9.82
C PHE A 5 35.61 -38.20 9.34
N PRO A 6 35.26 -37.92 8.06
CA PRO A 6 35.02 -36.55 7.63
C PRO A 6 33.62 -36.14 8.10
N ALA A 7 33.56 -35.18 9.02
CA ALA A 7 32.31 -34.53 9.41
C ALA A 7 31.82 -33.66 8.23
N LEU A 8 30.72 -34.09 7.60
CA LEU A 8 30.06 -33.34 6.54
C LEU A 8 29.25 -32.19 7.17
N ILE A 9 29.78 -30.96 7.09
CA ILE A 9 29.05 -29.75 7.53
C ILE A 9 28.01 -29.41 6.45
N LEU A 10 26.74 -29.71 6.73
CA LEU A 10 25.61 -29.32 5.89
C LEU A 10 25.26 -27.86 6.19
N SER A 11 25.84 -26.93 5.43
CA SER A 11 25.50 -25.50 5.51
C SER A 11 24.16 -25.25 4.80
N CYS A 12 23.08 -25.04 5.56
CA CYS A 12 21.79 -24.62 5.03
C CYS A 12 21.85 -23.14 4.63
N VAL A 13 21.89 -22.87 3.32
CA VAL A 13 21.72 -21.52 2.79
C VAL A 13 20.24 -21.17 2.83
N PHE A 14 19.82 -20.38 3.82
CA PHE A 14 18.51 -19.76 3.83
C PHE A 14 18.49 -18.62 2.80
N VAL A 15 17.78 -18.84 1.69
CA VAL A 15 17.53 -17.77 0.70
C VAL A 15 16.36 -16.94 1.21
N PHE A 16 16.63 -15.71 1.67
CA PHE A 16 15.57 -14.75 1.97
C PHE A 16 15.00 -14.23 0.66
N SER A 17 13.81 -14.68 0.27
CA SER A 17 13.04 -14.05 -0.80
C SER A 17 12.52 -12.71 -0.31
N ALA A 18 12.98 -11.61 -0.91
CA ALA A 18 12.42 -10.28 -0.67
C ALA A 18 11.04 -10.19 -1.33
N VAL A 19 9.98 -10.23 -0.53
CA VAL A 19 8.60 -10.05 -1.02
C VAL A 19 8.32 -8.55 -1.13
N ALA A 20 7.86 -8.09 -2.29
CA ALA A 20 7.45 -6.69 -2.47
C ALA A 20 6.18 -6.41 -1.66
N LEU A 21 6.17 -5.28 -0.93
CA LEU A 21 5.03 -4.84 -0.13
C LEU A 21 3.88 -4.44 -1.05
N THR A 22 2.73 -5.11 -0.96
CA THR A 22 1.53 -4.72 -1.72
C THR A 22 0.75 -3.61 -1.00
N VAL A 23 -0.13 -2.92 -1.74
CA VAL A 23 -1.01 -1.89 -1.16
C VAL A 23 -1.94 -2.48 -0.09
N GLU A 24 -2.49 -3.67 -0.30
CA GLU A 24 -3.37 -4.35 0.66
C GLU A 24 -2.61 -4.71 1.93
N GLN A 25 -1.37 -5.21 1.80
CA GLN A 25 -0.52 -5.51 2.94
C GLN A 25 -0.18 -4.22 3.72
N ALA A 26 0.19 -3.15 3.02
CA ALA A 26 0.51 -1.87 3.63
C ALA A 26 -0.70 -1.26 4.37
N LYS A 27 -1.90 -1.36 3.81
CA LYS A 27 -3.15 -0.92 4.47
C LYS A 27 -3.44 -1.74 5.73
N LYS A 28 -3.35 -3.07 5.65
CA LYS A 28 -3.56 -3.97 6.80
C LYS A 28 -2.54 -3.76 7.91
N GLN A 29 -1.30 -3.44 7.56
CA GLN A 29 -0.24 -3.11 8.51
C GLN A 29 -0.36 -1.68 9.07
N GLY A 30 -1.28 -0.87 8.54
CA GLY A 30 -1.48 0.52 8.96
C GLY A 30 -0.35 1.46 8.53
N LEU A 31 0.39 1.11 7.48
CA LEU A 31 1.46 1.94 6.92
C LEU A 31 0.90 3.04 6.02
N VAL A 32 -0.20 2.76 5.34
CA VAL A 32 -0.89 3.67 4.41
C VAL A 32 -2.39 3.62 4.65
N GLY A 33 -3.10 4.66 4.21
CA GLY A 33 -4.55 4.76 4.34
C GLY A 33 -5.21 5.46 3.15
N GLU A 34 -6.50 5.22 2.98
CA GLU A 34 -7.32 5.82 1.92
C GLU A 34 -7.75 7.24 2.29
N THR A 35 -7.90 8.10 1.29
CA THR A 35 -8.35 9.47 1.49
C THR A 35 -9.57 9.77 0.60
N LEU A 36 -10.36 10.78 1.00
CA LEU A 36 -11.51 11.24 0.21
C LEU A 36 -11.14 11.88 -1.14
N SER A 37 -9.85 12.11 -1.42
CA SER A 37 -9.40 12.55 -2.75
C SER A 37 -9.21 11.40 -3.74
N GLY A 38 -9.28 10.14 -3.29
CA GLY A 38 -9.04 8.95 -4.10
C GLY A 38 -7.59 8.48 -4.11
N TYR A 39 -6.68 9.18 -3.44
CA TYR A 39 -5.27 8.81 -3.36
C TYR A 39 -4.94 8.22 -1.99
N LEU A 40 -3.87 7.43 -1.94
CA LEU A 40 -3.30 6.97 -0.68
C LEU A 40 -2.50 8.08 -0.02
N ALA A 41 -2.43 8.03 1.30
CA ALA A 41 -1.46 8.78 2.09
C ALA A 41 -0.78 7.86 3.11
N VAL A 42 0.46 8.19 3.45
CA VAL A 42 1.23 7.47 4.45
C VAL A 42 0.68 7.77 5.84
N VAL A 43 0.47 6.72 6.63
CA VAL A 43 0.03 6.77 8.03
C VAL A 43 1.26 6.73 8.94
N ASP A 44 2.20 5.82 8.67
CA ASP A 44 3.50 5.75 9.36
C ASP A 44 4.58 6.48 8.55
N THR A 45 4.80 7.74 8.90
CA THR A 45 5.75 8.63 8.21
C THR A 45 7.21 8.24 8.40
N ASN A 46 7.54 7.23 9.21
CA ASN A 46 8.91 6.75 9.37
C ASN A 46 9.25 5.59 8.43
N ASN A 47 8.32 5.19 7.54
CA ASN A 47 8.47 4.07 6.65
C ASN A 47 8.72 4.49 5.19
N ALA A 48 9.99 4.56 4.81
CA ALA A 48 10.38 4.94 3.44
C ALA A 48 9.85 3.99 2.35
N THR A 49 9.55 2.74 2.68
CA THR A 49 8.93 1.78 1.74
C THR A 49 7.47 2.16 1.49
N ALA A 50 6.75 2.62 2.52
CA ALA A 50 5.39 3.12 2.40
C ALA A 50 5.32 4.37 1.51
N ASP A 51 6.26 5.31 1.65
CA ASP A 51 6.34 6.50 0.80
C ASP A 51 6.48 6.15 -0.68
N LYS A 52 7.40 5.23 -1.01
CA LYS A 52 7.62 4.77 -2.39
C LYS A 52 6.38 4.09 -2.95
N LEU A 53 5.73 3.24 -2.16
CA LEU A 53 4.50 2.55 -2.55
C LEU A 53 3.37 3.54 -2.80
N VAL A 54 3.18 4.54 -1.93
CA VAL A 54 2.17 5.59 -2.11
C VAL A 54 2.43 6.38 -3.40
N ALA A 55 3.67 6.77 -3.66
CA ALA A 55 4.03 7.49 -4.88
C ALA A 55 3.71 6.69 -6.14
N GLN A 56 4.08 5.40 -6.16
CA GLN A 56 3.80 4.50 -7.28
C GLN A 56 2.29 4.34 -7.51
N ILE A 57 1.53 3.94 -6.49
CA ILE A 57 0.10 3.69 -6.62
C ILE A 57 -0.67 4.96 -6.98
N ASN A 58 -0.30 6.10 -6.41
CA ASN A 58 -0.95 7.37 -6.73
C ASN A 58 -0.68 7.82 -8.17
N HIS A 59 0.49 7.53 -8.72
CA HIS A 59 0.79 7.78 -10.13
C HIS A 59 -0.10 6.93 -11.05
N GLU A 60 -0.26 5.63 -10.75
CA GLU A 60 -1.14 4.73 -11.49
C GLU A 60 -2.61 5.17 -11.39
N ARG A 61 -3.07 5.57 -10.19
CA ARG A 61 -4.42 6.12 -9.97
C ARG A 61 -4.63 7.42 -10.74
N GLU A 62 -3.67 8.34 -10.77
CA GLU A 62 -3.76 9.59 -11.52
C GLU A 62 -3.99 9.34 -13.01
N ILE A 63 -3.19 8.47 -13.61
CA ILE A 63 -3.36 8.07 -15.02
C ILE A 63 -4.77 7.50 -15.23
N LYS A 64 -5.21 6.59 -14.35
CA LYS A 64 -6.50 5.94 -14.52
C LYS A 64 -7.67 6.91 -14.34
N TYR A 65 -7.60 7.79 -13.35
CA TYR A 65 -8.62 8.80 -13.11
C TYR A 65 -8.68 9.79 -14.26
N SER A 66 -7.54 10.18 -14.83
CA SER A 66 -7.47 11.05 -16.01
C SER A 66 -8.10 10.42 -17.25
N GLU A 67 -7.88 9.12 -17.50
CA GLU A 67 -8.55 8.39 -18.59
C GLU A 67 -10.08 8.39 -18.42
N ILE A 68 -10.55 8.08 -17.22
CA ILE A 68 -11.99 8.05 -16.91
C ILE A 68 -12.57 9.45 -17.04
N ALA A 69 -11.87 10.46 -16.54
CA ALA A 69 -12.29 11.86 -16.59
C ALA A 69 -12.48 12.32 -18.05
N LYS A 70 -11.50 12.07 -18.92
CA LYS A 70 -11.58 12.39 -20.36
C LYS A 70 -12.77 11.72 -21.03
N LYS A 71 -12.99 10.42 -20.76
CA LYS A 71 -14.10 9.66 -21.36
C LYS A 71 -15.48 10.17 -20.94
N ASN A 72 -15.59 10.77 -19.75
CA ASN A 72 -16.87 11.20 -19.17
C ASN A 72 -17.03 12.72 -19.13
N ASN A 73 -16.13 13.49 -19.76
CA ASN A 73 -16.09 14.95 -19.71
C ASN A 73 -16.10 15.49 -18.26
N LEU A 74 -15.33 14.84 -17.38
CA LEU A 74 -15.14 15.22 -15.98
C LEU A 74 -13.72 15.75 -15.74
N GLN A 75 -13.48 16.32 -14.57
CA GLN A 75 -12.12 16.61 -14.09
C GLN A 75 -11.55 15.37 -13.38
N THR A 76 -10.25 15.12 -13.51
CA THR A 76 -9.55 14.02 -12.83
C THR A 76 -9.82 14.00 -11.33
N ARG A 77 -9.78 15.19 -10.69
CA ARG A 77 -10.06 15.36 -9.26
C ARG A 77 -11.45 14.88 -8.84
N ASP A 78 -12.45 15.01 -9.72
CA ASP A 78 -13.83 14.66 -9.39
C ASP A 78 -14.01 13.14 -9.47
N VAL A 79 -13.36 12.50 -10.44
CA VAL A 79 -13.22 11.02 -10.49
C VAL A 79 -12.50 10.51 -9.25
N GLY A 80 -11.39 11.15 -8.87
CA GLY A 80 -10.64 10.83 -7.65
C GLY A 80 -11.53 10.89 -6.40
N LYS A 81 -12.32 11.95 -6.23
CA LYS A 81 -13.27 12.06 -5.10
C LYS A 81 -14.31 10.94 -5.07
N ILE A 82 -14.90 10.59 -6.22
CA ILE A 82 -15.85 9.49 -6.34
C ILE A 82 -15.19 8.16 -5.96
N ALA A 83 -13.97 7.93 -6.43
CA ALA A 83 -13.19 6.74 -6.09
C ALA A 83 -12.85 6.72 -4.60
N GLY A 84 -12.39 7.85 -4.04
CA GLY A 84 -12.04 8.01 -2.63
C GLY A 84 -13.21 7.72 -1.70
N GLN A 85 -14.41 8.22 -2.02
CA GLN A 85 -15.61 7.89 -1.27
C GLN A 85 -15.85 6.37 -1.23
N LYS A 86 -15.81 5.70 -2.39
CA LYS A 86 -15.99 4.24 -2.46
C LYS A 86 -14.90 3.47 -1.72
N LEU A 87 -13.65 3.92 -1.81
CA LEU A 87 -12.51 3.28 -1.16
C LEU A 87 -12.60 3.40 0.36
N VAL A 88 -12.98 4.57 0.88
CA VAL A 88 -13.19 4.80 2.32
C VAL A 88 -14.39 4.01 2.85
N GLU A 89 -15.46 3.90 2.07
CA GLU A 89 -16.64 3.10 2.41
C GLU A 89 -16.29 1.60 2.48
N ARG A 90 -15.49 1.11 1.53
CA ARG A 90 -15.09 -0.31 1.40
C ARG A 90 -13.86 -0.70 2.21
N ALA A 91 -13.22 0.24 2.90
CA ALA A 91 -12.06 -0.05 3.72
C ALA A 91 -12.42 -1.08 4.81
N ASP A 92 -11.59 -2.13 4.91
CA ASP A 92 -11.81 -3.25 5.83
C ASP A 92 -11.64 -2.79 7.28
N SER A 93 -12.22 -3.56 8.22
CA SER A 93 -11.95 -3.36 9.65
C SER A 93 -10.45 -3.41 9.92
N GLY A 94 -9.96 -2.43 10.67
CA GLY A 94 -8.55 -2.27 11.00
C GLY A 94 -7.75 -1.41 10.02
N GLU A 95 -8.26 -1.10 8.83
CA GLU A 95 -7.60 -0.19 7.90
C GLU A 95 -7.82 1.29 8.28
N TYR A 96 -6.92 2.16 7.83
CA TYR A 96 -6.99 3.60 8.08
C TYR A 96 -7.61 4.37 6.92
N VAL A 97 -8.47 5.32 7.25
CA VAL A 97 -9.06 6.28 6.31
C VAL A 97 -8.90 7.70 6.86
N ARG A 98 -8.64 8.68 5.99
CA ARG A 98 -8.50 10.08 6.41
C ARG A 98 -9.84 10.79 6.39
N GLY A 99 -10.29 11.24 7.57
CA GLY A 99 -11.53 12.01 7.73
C GLY A 99 -11.45 13.40 7.09
N ILE A 100 -12.61 14.04 6.93
CA ILE A 100 -12.72 15.41 6.41
C ILE A 100 -11.97 16.44 7.27
N ASN A 101 -11.79 16.14 8.56
CA ASN A 101 -11.01 16.94 9.50
C ASN A 101 -9.49 16.73 9.36
N GLY A 102 -9.05 15.94 8.38
CA GLY A 102 -7.66 15.63 8.12
C GLY A 102 -7.04 14.59 9.07
N GLN A 103 -7.81 14.06 10.02
CA GLN A 103 -7.35 13.06 10.98
C GLN A 103 -7.53 11.63 10.46
N TRP A 104 -6.66 10.73 10.93
CA TRP A 104 -6.79 9.31 10.64
C TRP A 104 -7.86 8.66 11.51
N LEU A 105 -8.72 7.87 10.87
CA LEU A 105 -9.73 7.04 11.50
C LEU A 105 -9.44 5.58 11.16
N LYS A 106 -9.31 4.74 12.18
CA LYS A 106 -9.22 3.30 12.00
C LYS A 106 -10.63 2.72 11.88
N LYS A 107 -10.92 2.04 10.78
CA LYS A 107 -12.22 1.39 10.55
C LYS A 107 -12.45 0.31 11.61
N LYS A 108 -13.67 0.28 12.14
CA LYS A 108 -14.12 -0.75 13.08
C LYS A 108 -14.71 -1.93 12.33
#